data_AF-A0A3Q7G3Q5-F1
#
_entry.id   AF-A0A3Q7G3Q5-F1
#
_cell.length_a   1.000
_cell.length_b   1.000
_cell.length_c   1.000
_cell.angle_alpha   90.00
_cell.angle_beta   90.00
_cell.angle_gamma   90.00
#
_symmetry.space_group_name_H-M   'P 1'
#
loop_
_entity.id
_entity.type
_entity.pdbx_description
1 polymer ?
#
loop_
_entity_poly.entity_id
_entity_poly.type
_entity_poly.pdbx_seq_one_letter_code
_entity_poly.pdbx_strand_id
1 'polypeptide(L)'
;MADQEDEELKMALRMSMQKESPEPKRSKPGEEEVSGGGGGEEGESPEVKNRRRQRELMAAAAEKRMLALPKNVVLEKSGGSGNREVECKGKSVNLVKGEERNVNLVKGAEKNVNLVKGKEKNVNLMEELPLAEANELFSMIFGCEVTKDILGQWTNQGIRFSPDPDTSMGLVQHEGGPCGVLAAIQAFVLKHLLFFSDDLNMVSPSLSGNVDSRRLANKDSAGADIFSSLSEEKKSRALVRGMCEILFMCGSNRRVVIASLRTVEAILVGPQGCSGDEVISKALEGLSIESGANLQKALIINTYTSSEDALQRLEALLPVFRSRMGAMLFLISALLSHGMESVQADRDDPSQPLVTAPFGHASQEIVNLLLSGEAVANVFDGRMDLGGGMFVKGISTTVEVGFITLLESLNFCKVGLHLKCPAWPIWVVGSESHYTVLFALDTKVQEENELEGKETKIRRAFDAQDQSGGGGFISVEGFHQVLRDTNVNLPADKLQNLCSSGYIVWSEFWQVLLDLDNSLGGLKDPSGLMGKKVFDLYHFNGIAKSVMSGNQVSSGNDIPVQRPRLTKLRVSVPPRWTPEEFMSSGPSTSDPAGKDSVTEVSKPEPSQHAPLVDCIRTRWARATCTWEGDPPSIV
;
A
#
# COMPACT_ATOMS: atom_id res chain seq x y z
N MET A 1 0.53 19.56 -45.87
CA MET A 1 0.10 18.97 -44.59
C MET A 1 1.26 18.19 -43.99
N ALA A 2 1.72 17.08 -44.58
CA ALA A 2 2.91 16.34 -44.08
C ALA A 2 4.17 17.23 -43.87
N ASP A 3 4.52 18.09 -44.83
CA ASP A 3 5.70 18.97 -44.72
C ASP A 3 5.58 20.08 -43.65
N GLN A 4 4.37 20.29 -43.10
CA GLN A 4 4.11 21.34 -42.11
C GLN A 4 4.23 20.78 -40.68
N GLU A 5 3.81 19.54 -40.48
CA GLU A 5 4.02 18.78 -39.24
C GLU A 5 5.52 18.53 -38.99
N ASP A 6 6.30 18.27 -40.05
CA ASP A 6 7.74 18.02 -39.94
C ASP A 6 8.56 19.30 -39.62
N GLU A 7 8.07 20.48 -40.02
CA GLU A 7 8.65 21.78 -39.60
C GLU A 7 8.24 22.17 -38.17
N GLU A 8 7.01 21.90 -37.75
CA GLU A 8 6.59 22.08 -36.34
C GLU A 8 7.39 21.17 -35.41
N LEU A 9 7.66 19.92 -35.80
CA LEU A 9 8.50 18.99 -35.04
C LEU A 9 9.95 19.50 -34.89
N LYS A 10 10.54 20.04 -35.96
CA LYS A 10 11.89 20.65 -35.92
C LYS A 10 11.92 21.94 -35.12
N MET A 11 10.85 22.75 -35.15
CA MET A 11 10.72 23.96 -34.33
C MET A 11 10.62 23.59 -32.83
N ALA A 12 9.85 22.55 -32.49
CA ALA A 12 9.76 22.02 -31.13
C ALA A 12 11.11 21.46 -30.62
N LEU A 13 11.87 20.74 -31.45
CA LEU A 13 13.21 20.28 -31.10
C LEU A 13 14.20 21.44 -30.88
N ARG A 14 14.12 22.53 -31.66
CA ARG A 14 14.94 23.74 -31.44
C ARG A 14 14.63 24.43 -30.11
N MET A 15 13.34 24.56 -29.76
CA MET A 15 12.91 25.14 -28.48
C MET A 15 13.36 24.31 -27.28
N SER A 16 13.44 22.98 -27.43
CA SER A 16 13.90 22.05 -26.38
C SER A 16 15.41 22.14 -26.07
N MET A 17 16.22 22.65 -27.01
CA MET A 17 17.69 22.65 -26.88
C MET A 17 18.29 23.94 -26.31
N GLN A 18 17.49 24.96 -26.01
CA GLN A 18 17.98 26.19 -25.37
C GLN A 18 18.16 26.00 -23.86
N LYS A 19 19.41 25.70 -23.46
CA LYS A 19 19.85 25.78 -22.06
C LYS A 19 19.98 27.23 -21.60
N GLU A 20 19.00 27.72 -20.85
CA GLU A 20 19.22 28.80 -19.88
C GLU A 20 18.74 28.36 -18.50
N SER A 21 19.63 28.50 -17.51
CA SER A 21 19.44 28.05 -16.13
C SER A 21 18.94 29.18 -15.23
N PRO A 22 17.84 29.02 -14.46
CA PRO A 22 17.46 29.98 -13.43
C PRO A 22 18.21 29.72 -12.12
N GLU A 23 18.96 30.72 -11.63
CA GLU A 23 19.45 30.76 -10.24
C GLU A 23 18.31 31.00 -9.23
N PRO A 24 18.43 30.57 -7.97
CA PRO A 24 17.37 30.72 -6.97
C PRO A 24 17.40 32.09 -6.26
N LYS A 25 16.37 32.92 -6.48
CA LYS A 25 16.09 34.14 -5.67
C LYS A 25 14.59 34.21 -5.38
N ARG A 26 14.16 33.95 -4.15
CA ARG A 26 14.10 34.86 -2.98
C ARG A 26 12.86 35.77 -3.02
N SER A 27 11.83 35.39 -2.28
CA SER A 27 10.56 36.11 -2.11
C SER A 27 10.66 37.27 -1.11
N LYS A 28 9.96 38.39 -1.39
CA LYS A 28 9.38 39.38 -0.43
C LYS A 28 8.63 40.51 -1.19
N PRO A 29 7.76 41.34 -0.55
CA PRO A 29 6.32 41.05 -0.59
C PRO A 29 5.39 42.24 -0.92
N GLY A 30 4.15 41.93 -1.33
CA GLY A 30 2.92 42.69 -1.06
C GLY A 30 2.70 44.05 -1.73
N GLU A 31 1.49 44.26 -2.27
CA GLU A 31 0.67 45.46 -2.05
C GLU A 31 -0.77 45.21 -2.54
N GLU A 32 -1.75 45.80 -1.87
CA GLU A 32 -3.17 45.77 -2.22
C GLU A 32 -3.50 46.98 -3.11
N GLU A 33 -4.42 46.86 -4.09
CA GLU A 33 -5.64 47.68 -4.20
C GLU A 33 -6.46 47.46 -5.51
N VAL A 34 -7.75 47.15 -5.31
CA VAL A 34 -8.93 47.80 -5.92
C VAL A 34 -9.12 47.87 -7.46
N SER A 35 -10.01 46.98 -7.93
CA SER A 35 -11.05 47.17 -8.97
C SER A 35 -10.69 47.40 -10.46
N GLY A 36 -11.37 46.65 -11.33
CA GLY A 36 -11.42 46.90 -12.78
C GLY A 36 -11.92 45.67 -13.54
N GLY A 37 -13.18 45.66 -13.98
CA GLY A 37 -13.76 44.50 -14.68
C GLY A 37 -13.33 44.41 -16.15
N GLY A 38 -13.10 43.19 -16.62
CA GLY A 38 -12.87 42.87 -18.04
C GLY A 38 -12.68 41.37 -18.23
N GLY A 39 -13.56 40.72 -19.00
CA GLY A 39 -13.49 39.27 -19.22
C GLY A 39 -12.30 38.89 -20.11
N GLY A 40 -11.53 37.89 -19.67
CA GLY A 40 -10.45 37.26 -20.42
C GLY A 40 -10.20 35.86 -19.85
N GLU A 41 -9.85 34.91 -20.71
CA GLU A 41 -9.74 33.49 -20.35
C GLU A 41 -8.61 33.26 -19.32
N GLU A 42 -8.93 32.65 -18.17
CA GLU A 42 -7.95 32.32 -17.14
C GLU A 42 -6.99 31.23 -17.63
N GLY A 43 -5.74 31.61 -17.91
CA GLY A 43 -4.69 30.66 -18.24
C GLY A 43 -4.31 29.80 -17.03
N GLU A 44 -4.53 28.48 -17.12
CA GLU A 44 -4.15 27.53 -16.05
C GLU A 44 -2.71 27.77 -15.54
N SER A 45 -2.57 27.77 -14.21
CA SER A 45 -1.29 27.84 -13.50
C SER A 45 -0.31 26.76 -13.98
N PRO A 46 1.00 27.04 -14.07
CA PRO A 46 2.00 26.07 -14.53
C PRO A 46 2.01 24.75 -13.73
N GLU A 47 1.65 24.76 -12.45
CA GLU A 47 1.49 23.52 -11.67
C GLU A 47 0.27 22.69 -12.10
N VAL A 48 -0.82 23.32 -12.53
CA VAL A 48 -2.01 22.62 -13.03
C VAL A 48 -1.69 22.01 -14.39
N LYS A 49 -1.01 22.76 -15.28
CA LYS A 49 -0.52 22.27 -16.57
C LYS A 49 0.46 21.09 -16.43
N ASN A 50 1.40 21.16 -15.48
CA ASN A 50 2.32 20.05 -15.20
C ASN A 50 1.59 18.80 -14.68
N ARG A 51 0.65 18.96 -13.73
CA ARG A 51 -0.18 17.84 -13.23
C ARG A 51 -1.04 17.21 -14.32
N ARG A 52 -1.64 18.03 -15.19
CA ARG A 52 -2.38 17.55 -16.37
C ARG A 52 -1.49 16.75 -17.31
N ARG A 53 -0.33 17.28 -17.67
CA ARG A 53 0.64 16.60 -18.54
C ARG A 53 1.17 15.29 -17.93
N GLN A 54 1.35 15.25 -16.60
CA GLN A 54 1.73 14.04 -15.86
C GLN A 54 0.63 12.96 -15.92
N ARG A 55 -0.64 13.35 -15.79
CA ARG A 55 -1.81 12.45 -15.96
C ARG A 55 -1.94 11.93 -17.38
N GLU A 56 -1.78 12.79 -18.38
CA GLU A 56 -1.80 12.42 -19.81
C GLU A 56 -0.66 11.43 -20.13
N LEU A 57 0.52 11.59 -19.55
CA LEU A 57 1.64 10.64 -19.70
C LEU A 57 1.40 9.29 -19.01
N MET A 58 0.82 9.25 -17.81
CA MET A 58 0.46 7.99 -17.15
C MET A 58 -0.67 7.26 -17.89
N ALA A 59 -1.69 8.00 -18.36
CA ALA A 59 -2.76 7.44 -19.19
C ALA A 59 -2.21 6.83 -20.49
N ALA A 60 -1.32 7.55 -21.19
CA ALA A 60 -0.67 7.06 -22.40
C ALA A 60 0.26 5.85 -22.13
N ALA A 61 0.88 5.76 -20.95
CA ALA A 61 1.68 4.59 -20.56
C ALA A 61 0.79 3.36 -20.27
N ALA A 62 -0.34 3.55 -19.60
CA ALA A 62 -1.33 2.49 -19.38
C ALA A 62 -1.98 2.03 -20.71
N GLU A 63 -2.31 2.97 -21.60
CA GLU A 63 -2.85 2.66 -22.93
C GLU A 63 -1.84 1.91 -23.80
N LYS A 64 -0.56 2.29 -23.78
CA LYS A 64 0.51 1.54 -24.46
C LYS A 64 0.67 0.12 -23.93
N ARG A 65 0.53 -0.11 -22.62
CA ARG A 65 0.52 -1.47 -22.04
C ARG A 65 -0.67 -2.30 -22.54
N MET A 66 -1.85 -1.69 -22.69
CA MET A 66 -3.03 -2.34 -23.28
C MET A 66 -2.89 -2.62 -24.79
N LEU A 67 -2.22 -1.74 -25.54
CA LEU A 67 -2.04 -1.85 -27.00
C LEU A 67 -0.90 -2.79 -27.41
N ALA A 68 0.04 -3.10 -26.52
CA ALA A 68 1.13 -4.04 -26.76
C ALA A 68 0.70 -5.52 -26.73
N LEU A 69 -0.56 -5.82 -26.35
CA LEU A 69 -1.14 -7.16 -26.40
C LEU A 69 -1.36 -7.60 -27.87
N PRO A 70 -0.90 -8.80 -28.28
CA PRO A 70 -0.97 -9.23 -29.67
C PRO A 70 -2.43 -9.54 -30.10
N LYS A 71 -3.03 -8.62 -30.86
CA LYS A 71 -4.31 -8.86 -31.54
C LYS A 71 -4.11 -9.76 -32.76
N ASN A 72 -4.55 -11.02 -32.67
CA ASN A 72 -5.37 -11.75 -33.66
C ASN A 72 -5.22 -13.27 -33.53
N VAL A 73 -6.33 -13.97 -33.25
CA VAL A 73 -6.91 -14.98 -34.17
C VAL A 73 -8.43 -14.93 -34.00
N VAL A 74 -9.16 -14.65 -35.08
CA VAL A 74 -10.61 -14.90 -35.17
C VAL A 74 -10.81 -16.35 -35.60
N LEU A 75 -11.66 -17.10 -34.89
CA LEU A 75 -12.07 -18.45 -35.28
C LEU A 75 -13.59 -18.60 -35.14
N GLU A 76 -14.27 -18.67 -36.28
CA GLU A 76 -15.69 -19.04 -36.36
C GLU A 76 -15.91 -20.54 -36.12
N LYS A 77 -17.13 -20.90 -35.71
CA LYS A 77 -17.52 -22.28 -35.42
C LYS A 77 -17.86 -23.05 -36.71
N SER A 78 -17.30 -24.26 -36.86
CA SER A 78 -18.06 -25.42 -37.39
C SER A 78 -17.44 -26.72 -36.85
N GLY A 79 -18.28 -27.73 -36.61
CA GLY A 79 -17.85 -29.02 -36.03
C GLY A 79 -17.80 -30.16 -37.06
N GLY A 80 -17.25 -31.31 -36.68
CA GLY A 80 -17.34 -32.53 -37.49
C GLY A 80 -16.14 -33.47 -37.39
N SER A 81 -16.40 -34.67 -36.88
CA SER A 81 -15.58 -35.89 -36.90
C SER A 81 -14.77 -36.17 -38.19
N GLY A 82 -13.57 -36.76 -38.06
CA GLY A 82 -13.07 -37.73 -39.06
C GLY A 82 -11.56 -37.79 -39.30
N ASN A 83 -10.98 -39.00 -39.25
CA ASN A 83 -9.60 -39.30 -39.64
C ASN A 83 -9.32 -39.03 -41.13
N ARG A 84 -8.09 -38.58 -41.47
CA ARG A 84 -7.15 -39.27 -42.40
C ARG A 84 -5.81 -38.54 -42.58
N GLU A 85 -4.80 -39.31 -42.99
CA GLU A 85 -3.41 -38.93 -43.22
C GLU A 85 -3.16 -38.34 -44.63
N VAL A 86 -1.94 -37.79 -44.85
CA VAL A 86 -1.00 -38.06 -45.99
C VAL A 86 -0.25 -36.80 -46.54
N GLU A 87 1.08 -36.89 -46.47
CA GLU A 87 2.18 -36.24 -47.25
C GLU A 87 2.24 -34.70 -47.45
N CYS A 88 3.32 -33.98 -47.08
CA CYS A 88 4.77 -34.10 -47.38
C CYS A 88 5.26 -33.38 -48.66
N LYS A 89 6.04 -32.30 -48.48
CA LYS A 89 7.19 -31.96 -49.35
C LYS A 89 8.33 -31.35 -48.53
N GLY A 90 9.18 -32.22 -47.98
CA GLY A 90 10.51 -31.84 -47.48
C GLY A 90 11.60 -32.14 -48.51
N LYS A 91 12.62 -31.28 -48.59
CA LYS A 91 13.94 -31.65 -49.12
C LYS A 91 14.93 -31.67 -47.95
N SER A 92 15.57 -32.82 -47.74
CA SER A 92 16.65 -33.06 -46.77
C SER A 92 17.93 -32.31 -47.22
N VAL A 93 18.92 -31.97 -46.39
CA VAL A 93 20.00 -32.78 -45.77
C VAL A 93 20.85 -31.77 -44.93
N ASN A 94 21.46 -32.01 -43.76
CA ASN A 94 21.83 -33.21 -42.99
C ASN A 94 21.87 -32.93 -41.46
N LEU A 95 21.96 -33.97 -40.62
CA LEU A 95 22.71 -33.96 -39.34
C LEU A 95 23.19 -35.40 -39.02
N VAL A 96 24.41 -35.56 -38.51
CA VAL A 96 25.05 -36.90 -38.33
C VAL A 96 24.73 -37.50 -36.95
N LYS A 97 24.60 -38.83 -36.93
CA LYS A 97 24.11 -39.68 -35.82
C LYS A 97 25.06 -39.86 -34.63
N GLY A 98 24.45 -40.23 -33.50
CA GLY A 98 24.80 -41.48 -32.80
C GLY A 98 25.33 -41.32 -31.37
N GLU A 99 25.05 -42.22 -30.43
CA GLU A 99 24.07 -43.33 -30.41
C GLU A 99 23.89 -43.77 -28.93
N GLU A 100 22.67 -44.14 -28.50
CA GLU A 100 22.43 -44.60 -27.12
C GLU A 100 22.89 -46.05 -26.91
N ARG A 101 23.43 -46.38 -25.72
CA ARG A 101 23.39 -47.75 -25.17
C ARG A 101 23.15 -47.76 -23.66
N ASN A 102 22.18 -48.59 -23.26
CA ASN A 102 21.96 -49.07 -21.90
C ASN A 102 23.20 -49.79 -21.31
N VAL A 103 23.23 -49.98 -19.98
CA VAL A 103 23.22 -51.32 -19.32
C VAL A 103 23.63 -51.29 -17.81
N ASN A 104 22.79 -51.95 -16.99
CA ASN A 104 23.01 -52.62 -15.68
C ASN A 104 23.26 -51.90 -14.32
N LEU A 105 22.58 -52.47 -13.32
CA LEU A 105 22.91 -52.45 -11.89
C LEU A 105 24.21 -53.23 -11.59
N VAL A 106 24.97 -52.77 -10.59
CA VAL A 106 25.84 -53.62 -9.75
C VAL A 106 25.67 -53.22 -8.27
N LYS A 107 25.66 -54.20 -7.37
CA LYS A 107 25.56 -54.01 -5.92
C LYS A 107 26.92 -53.70 -5.27
N GLY A 108 26.88 -52.85 -4.24
CA GLY A 108 27.60 -53.12 -2.99
C GLY A 108 28.85 -52.29 -2.69
N ALA A 109 28.79 -51.52 -1.59
CA ALA A 109 29.74 -51.59 -0.48
C ALA A 109 29.30 -50.67 0.67
N GLU A 110 28.88 -51.24 1.80
CA GLU A 110 28.70 -50.48 3.04
C GLU A 110 30.06 -50.14 3.66
N LYS A 111 30.24 -48.91 4.13
CA LYS A 111 31.22 -48.59 5.19
C LYS A 111 30.62 -47.58 6.16
N ASN A 112 30.19 -48.08 7.32
CA ASN A 112 29.86 -47.27 8.48
C ASN A 112 31.11 -46.55 9.02
N VAL A 113 31.04 -45.23 9.21
CA VAL A 113 31.90 -44.52 10.18
C VAL A 113 31.07 -43.47 10.94
N ASN A 114 30.72 -43.86 12.16
CA ASN A 114 30.39 -43.06 13.34
C ASN A 114 29.71 -41.69 13.20
N LEU A 115 28.47 -41.68 13.68
CA LEU A 115 27.78 -40.53 14.26
C LEU A 115 28.64 -39.86 15.35
N VAL A 116 29.06 -38.61 15.13
CA VAL A 116 29.50 -37.70 16.20
C VAL A 116 28.49 -36.58 16.30
N LYS A 117 27.78 -36.49 17.43
CA LYS A 117 26.90 -35.36 17.75
C LYS A 117 27.72 -34.09 17.99
N GLY A 118 28.04 -33.37 16.91
CA GLY A 118 28.45 -31.98 16.98
C GLY A 118 27.21 -31.09 17.06
N LYS A 119 27.15 -30.18 18.04
CA LYS A 119 26.25 -29.02 17.95
C LYS A 119 26.78 -28.14 16.82
N GLU A 120 26.11 -28.12 15.68
CA GLU A 120 26.36 -27.10 14.66
C GLU A 120 26.01 -25.75 15.29
N LYS A 121 27.04 -24.94 15.52
CA LYS A 121 26.88 -23.51 15.81
C LYS A 121 26.51 -22.87 14.47
N ASN A 122 25.46 -22.03 14.44
CA ASN A 122 25.20 -21.17 13.28
C ASN A 122 26.48 -20.39 12.95
N VAL A 123 27.10 -20.69 11.82
CA VAL A 123 28.23 -19.94 11.30
C VAL A 123 27.65 -18.83 10.43
N ASN A 124 27.66 -17.61 10.96
CA ASN A 124 27.31 -16.41 10.20
C ASN A 124 28.34 -16.23 9.07
N LEU A 125 28.06 -16.80 7.91
CA LEU A 125 28.84 -16.54 6.71
C LEU A 125 28.61 -15.10 6.27
N MET A 126 29.72 -14.36 6.19
CA MET A 126 29.80 -13.00 5.69
C MET A 126 30.09 -13.10 4.20
N GLU A 127 29.05 -13.01 3.38
CA GLU A 127 29.15 -13.32 1.95
C GLU A 127 29.12 -12.05 1.09
N GLU A 128 29.89 -12.08 0.02
CA GLU A 128 29.88 -11.04 -1.01
C GLU A 128 28.86 -11.42 -2.08
N LEU A 129 28.00 -10.48 -2.47
CA LEU A 129 27.08 -10.69 -3.58
C LEU A 129 27.90 -10.95 -4.87
N PRO A 130 27.67 -12.05 -5.60
CA PRO A 130 28.32 -12.27 -6.89
C PRO A 130 28.06 -11.12 -7.86
N LEU A 131 29.04 -10.77 -8.70
CA LEU A 131 28.94 -9.59 -9.58
C LEU A 131 27.77 -9.69 -10.57
N ALA A 132 27.43 -10.91 -11.00
CA ALA A 132 26.26 -11.16 -11.83
C ALA A 132 24.96 -10.78 -11.11
N GLU A 133 24.75 -11.33 -9.90
CA GLU A 133 23.58 -11.03 -9.06
C GLU A 133 23.52 -9.55 -8.66
N ALA A 134 24.67 -8.91 -8.37
CA ALA A 134 24.72 -7.49 -8.05
C ALA A 134 24.31 -6.58 -9.23
N ASN A 135 24.67 -6.96 -10.47
CA ASN A 135 24.25 -6.26 -11.68
C ASN A 135 22.77 -6.51 -12.00
N GLU A 136 22.29 -7.75 -11.84
CA GLU A 136 20.89 -8.11 -12.03
C GLU A 136 19.99 -7.40 -11.00
N LEU A 137 20.36 -7.42 -9.71
CA LEU A 137 19.65 -6.70 -8.65
C LEU A 137 19.59 -5.19 -8.91
N PHE A 138 20.71 -4.59 -9.32
CA PHE A 138 20.74 -3.15 -9.67
C PHE A 138 19.81 -2.86 -10.87
N SER A 139 19.84 -3.71 -11.90
CA SER A 139 18.95 -3.60 -13.07
C SER A 139 17.48 -3.84 -12.73
N MET A 140 17.17 -4.76 -11.83
CA MET A 140 15.80 -5.03 -11.36
C MET A 140 15.24 -3.83 -10.57
N ILE A 141 16.06 -3.20 -9.73
CA ILE A 141 15.64 -2.03 -8.95
C ILE A 141 15.50 -0.81 -9.86
N PHE A 142 16.53 -0.45 -10.64
CA PHE A 142 16.61 0.85 -11.30
C PHE A 142 16.52 0.81 -12.84
N GLY A 143 16.67 -0.35 -13.46
CA GLY A 143 16.74 -0.49 -14.92
C GLY A 143 18.04 0.04 -15.51
N CYS A 144 18.05 0.18 -16.84
CA CYS A 144 19.24 0.59 -17.61
C CYS A 144 19.42 2.12 -17.72
N GLU A 145 18.36 2.91 -17.49
CA GLU A 145 18.31 4.36 -17.83
C GLU A 145 18.00 5.26 -16.61
N VAL A 146 18.39 4.82 -15.41
CA VAL A 146 18.19 5.60 -14.17
C VAL A 146 19.04 6.88 -14.16
N THR A 147 18.44 7.99 -13.73
CA THR A 147 19.17 9.26 -13.56
C THR A 147 19.91 9.31 -12.22
N LYS A 148 20.97 10.12 -12.15
CA LYS A 148 21.69 10.36 -10.89
C LYS A 148 20.81 10.95 -9.80
N ASP A 149 19.80 11.73 -10.16
CA ASP A 149 18.87 12.35 -9.21
C ASP A 149 17.97 11.29 -8.55
N ILE A 150 17.44 10.32 -9.32
CA ILE A 150 16.68 9.19 -8.77
C ILE A 150 17.56 8.34 -7.84
N LEU A 151 18.79 8.02 -8.27
CA LEU A 151 19.75 7.34 -7.40
C LEU A 151 20.02 8.17 -6.13
N GLY A 152 20.13 9.49 -6.24
CA GLY A 152 20.27 10.42 -5.12
C GLY A 152 19.11 10.32 -4.12
N GLN A 153 17.86 10.30 -4.59
CA GLN A 153 16.68 10.18 -3.72
C GLN A 153 16.70 8.88 -2.88
N TRP A 154 17.05 7.75 -3.51
CA TRP A 154 17.11 6.45 -2.84
C TRP A 154 18.33 6.29 -1.95
N THR A 155 19.47 6.89 -2.33
CA THR A 155 20.74 6.79 -1.59
C THR A 155 20.95 7.87 -0.54
N ASN A 156 19.98 8.78 -0.34
CA ASN A 156 20.02 9.80 0.70
C ASN A 156 18.89 9.73 1.74
N GLN A 157 18.06 8.68 1.71
CA GLN A 157 16.99 8.46 2.69
C GLN A 157 17.37 7.42 3.76
N GLY A 158 17.44 7.88 5.02
CA GLY A 158 17.56 7.01 6.20
C GLY A 158 16.23 6.70 6.87
N ILE A 159 16.22 5.68 7.72
CA ILE A 159 15.04 5.26 8.49
C ILE A 159 15.14 5.90 9.89
N ARG A 160 14.80 7.20 9.97
CA ARG A 160 14.94 8.04 11.18
C ARG A 160 13.59 8.52 11.69
N PHE A 161 13.43 8.52 13.01
CA PHE A 161 12.28 9.16 13.66
C PHE A 161 12.38 10.69 13.60
N SER A 162 11.23 11.35 13.71
CA SER A 162 11.15 12.81 13.84
C SER A 162 11.86 13.28 15.12
N PRO A 163 12.70 14.32 15.05
CA PRO A 163 13.25 14.98 16.23
C PRO A 163 12.22 15.88 16.92
N ASP A 164 11.11 16.18 16.26
CA ASP A 164 10.04 17.02 16.79
C ASP A 164 9.13 16.21 17.74
N PRO A 165 8.85 16.69 18.98
CA PRO A 165 8.08 15.95 19.97
C PRO A 165 6.70 15.47 19.50
N ASP A 166 5.96 16.33 18.79
CA ASP A 166 4.56 16.07 18.38
C ASP A 166 4.47 15.00 17.28
N THR A 167 5.58 14.74 16.58
CA THR A 167 5.69 13.73 15.52
C THR A 167 6.76 12.67 15.79
N SER A 168 7.29 12.63 17.01
CA SER A 168 8.44 11.80 17.42
C SER A 168 8.25 10.29 17.23
N MET A 169 7.01 9.84 17.08
CA MET A 169 6.57 8.47 16.75
C MET A 169 6.73 8.07 15.28
N GLY A 170 6.97 9.04 14.40
CA GLY A 170 6.90 8.89 12.95
C GLY A 170 8.26 8.99 12.26
N LEU A 171 8.46 8.21 11.21
CA LEU A 171 9.64 8.28 10.36
C LEU A 171 9.61 9.52 9.45
N VAL A 172 10.74 10.23 9.35
CA VAL A 172 10.87 11.44 8.51
C VAL A 172 11.27 11.06 7.09
N GLN A 173 10.50 11.58 6.14
CA GLN A 173 10.84 11.56 4.74
C GLN A 173 11.47 12.90 4.32
N HIS A 174 12.60 12.80 3.62
CA HIS A 174 13.28 13.91 2.98
C HIS A 174 13.00 13.93 1.47
N GLU A 175 12.89 12.76 0.83
CA GLU A 175 12.82 12.59 -0.63
C GLU A 175 11.56 11.85 -1.08
N GLY A 176 11.08 12.15 -2.30
CA GLY A 176 9.82 11.60 -2.84
C GLY A 176 9.87 10.14 -3.32
N GLY A 177 11.05 9.62 -3.66
CA GLY A 177 11.21 8.28 -4.24
C GLY A 177 10.94 7.12 -3.27
N PRO A 178 11.73 6.95 -2.19
CA PRO A 178 11.65 5.81 -1.27
C PRO A 178 10.48 5.84 -0.27
N CYS A 179 9.49 6.71 -0.47
CA CYS A 179 8.37 6.93 0.46
C CYS A 179 7.53 5.68 0.73
N GLY A 180 7.32 4.82 -0.27
CA GLY A 180 6.60 3.54 -0.10
C GLY A 180 7.28 2.60 0.90
N VAL A 181 8.62 2.57 0.91
CA VAL A 181 9.41 1.80 1.87
C VAL A 181 9.26 2.36 3.29
N LEU A 182 9.35 3.68 3.45
CA LEU A 182 9.17 4.33 4.75
C LEU A 182 7.75 4.15 5.30
N ALA A 183 6.72 4.27 4.46
CA ALA A 183 5.34 4.11 4.88
C ALA A 183 5.03 2.67 5.34
N ALA A 184 5.55 1.67 4.63
CA ALA A 184 5.46 0.26 5.06
C ALA A 184 6.16 0.04 6.41
N ILE A 185 7.42 0.47 6.58
CA ILE A 185 8.13 0.34 7.87
C ILE A 185 7.36 1.09 8.97
N GLN A 186 6.88 2.31 8.72
CA GLN A 186 6.12 3.11 9.68
C GLN A 186 4.84 2.39 10.14
N ALA A 187 4.17 1.65 9.25
CA ALA A 187 2.98 0.88 9.60
C ALA A 187 3.30 -0.28 10.57
N PHE A 188 4.37 -1.05 10.35
CA PHE A 188 4.81 -2.10 11.29
C PHE A 188 5.39 -1.53 12.59
N VAL A 189 6.08 -0.38 12.54
CA VAL A 189 6.49 0.37 13.75
C VAL A 189 5.28 0.75 14.59
N LEU A 190 4.24 1.29 13.95
CA LEU A 190 2.96 1.63 14.58
C LEU A 190 2.30 0.40 15.22
N LYS A 191 2.28 -0.74 14.54
CA LYS A 191 1.78 -2.01 15.10
C LYS A 191 2.45 -2.31 16.43
N HIS A 192 3.78 -2.31 16.50
CA HIS A 192 4.48 -2.61 17.75
C HIS A 192 4.34 -1.53 18.83
N LEU A 193 4.37 -0.25 18.47
CA LEU A 193 4.21 0.85 19.42
C LEU A 193 2.81 0.85 20.07
N LEU A 194 1.76 0.61 19.28
CA LEU A 194 0.37 0.67 19.75
C LEU A 194 -0.08 -0.62 20.45
N PHE A 195 0.22 -1.78 19.87
CA PHE A 195 -0.40 -3.05 20.29
C PHE A 195 0.55 -4.03 21.00
N PHE A 196 1.87 -3.79 20.96
CA PHE A 196 2.88 -4.64 21.61
C PHE A 196 3.79 -3.85 22.58
N SER A 197 3.32 -2.69 23.06
CA SER A 197 4.08 -1.79 23.95
C SER A 197 4.59 -2.45 25.23
N ASP A 198 3.91 -3.49 25.74
CA ASP A 198 4.32 -4.21 26.95
C ASP A 198 5.48 -5.19 26.68
N ASP A 199 5.48 -5.85 25.53
CA ASP A 199 6.61 -6.69 25.08
C ASP A 199 7.86 -5.84 24.74
N LEU A 200 7.70 -4.53 24.54
CA LEU A 200 8.79 -3.56 24.42
C LEU A 200 9.34 -3.10 25.78
N ASN A 201 8.72 -3.46 26.91
CA ASN A 201 9.22 -3.16 28.26
C ASN A 201 10.01 -4.33 28.88
N MET A 202 9.88 -5.54 28.35
CA MET A 202 10.58 -6.73 28.86
C MET A 202 11.99 -6.86 28.23
N VAL A 203 13.01 -6.96 29.10
CA VAL A 203 14.44 -6.95 28.69
C VAL A 203 14.97 -8.36 28.35
N SER A 204 14.13 -9.39 28.32
CA SER A 204 14.53 -10.75 27.93
C SER A 204 13.33 -11.61 27.51
N PRO A 205 13.44 -12.46 26.46
CA PRO A 205 12.36 -13.34 26.03
C PRO A 205 12.32 -14.62 26.87
N SER A 206 11.45 -14.68 27.88
CA SER A 206 11.05 -15.95 28.48
C SER A 206 9.87 -16.54 27.71
N LEU A 207 10.11 -17.53 26.85
CA LEU A 207 9.06 -18.32 26.22
C LEU A 207 8.23 -19.05 27.29
N SER A 208 7.03 -18.56 27.56
CA SER A 208 5.98 -19.27 28.29
C SER A 208 4.64 -18.85 27.70
N GLY A 209 4.01 -19.74 26.95
CA GLY A 209 2.80 -19.42 26.20
C GLY A 209 1.57 -19.32 27.10
N ASN A 210 0.71 -18.35 26.79
CA ASN A 210 -0.71 -18.63 26.67
C ASN A 210 -1.36 -17.63 25.72
N VAL A 211 -1.91 -18.16 24.61
CA VAL A 211 -2.79 -17.39 23.72
C VAL A 211 -4.14 -17.29 24.41
N ASP A 212 -4.27 -16.36 25.37
CA ASP A 212 -5.55 -15.81 25.84
C ASP A 212 -5.34 -14.68 26.87
N SER A 213 -5.11 -13.46 26.38
CA SER A 213 -5.46 -12.23 27.09
C SER A 213 -5.60 -11.04 26.15
N ARG A 214 -6.72 -11.02 25.42
CA ARG A 214 -7.33 -9.76 24.94
C ARG A 214 -7.85 -8.97 26.16
N ARG A 215 -6.93 -8.46 26.98
CA ARG A 215 -7.26 -7.51 28.05
C ARG A 215 -7.34 -6.12 27.44
N LEU A 216 -8.58 -5.68 27.19
CA LEU A 216 -8.94 -4.32 26.84
C LEU A 216 -8.16 -3.32 27.71
N ALA A 217 -7.25 -2.58 27.08
CA ALA A 217 -6.78 -1.32 27.63
C ALA A 217 -7.88 -0.27 27.36
N ASN A 218 -8.85 -0.15 28.27
CA ASN A 218 -9.77 0.99 28.28
C ASN A 218 -8.95 2.28 28.42
N LYS A 219 -8.71 2.97 27.31
CA LYS A 219 -7.96 4.23 27.20
C LYS A 219 -8.77 5.28 26.45
N ASP A 220 -10.06 5.39 26.77
CA ASP A 220 -11.06 6.27 26.13
C ASP A 220 -10.82 7.78 26.33
N SER A 221 -9.61 8.20 26.71
CA SER A 221 -9.21 9.60 26.88
C SER A 221 -7.73 9.90 26.59
N ALA A 222 -6.90 8.92 26.22
CA ALA A 222 -5.42 9.05 26.25
C ALA A 222 -4.75 9.26 24.88
N GLY A 223 -5.49 9.61 23.83
CA GLY A 223 -4.97 9.64 22.44
C GLY A 223 -3.78 10.59 22.19
N ALA A 224 -3.66 11.69 22.96
CA ALA A 224 -2.55 12.63 22.86
C ALA A 224 -1.31 12.21 23.69
N ASP A 225 -1.51 11.51 24.82
CA ASP A 225 -0.42 11.16 25.76
C ASP A 225 0.35 9.88 25.40
N ILE A 226 -0.17 9.08 24.47
CA ILE A 226 0.50 7.85 24.00
C ILE A 226 1.82 8.18 23.30
N PHE A 227 1.89 9.28 22.54
CA PHE A 227 3.06 9.62 21.72
C PHE A 227 4.05 10.54 22.45
N SER A 228 3.59 11.42 23.33
CA SER A 228 4.44 12.33 24.13
C SER A 228 5.37 11.62 25.12
N SER A 229 5.08 10.35 25.44
CA SER A 229 5.81 9.54 26.42
C SER A 229 6.75 8.46 25.82
N LEU A 230 6.98 8.48 24.50
CA LEU A 230 7.79 7.48 23.81
C LEU A 230 9.31 7.74 23.92
N SER A 231 9.99 6.91 24.73
CA SER A 231 11.45 6.89 24.79
C SER A 231 12.11 6.41 23.48
N GLU A 232 13.30 6.93 23.18
CA GLU A 232 14.10 6.49 22.03
C GLU A 232 14.36 4.97 22.02
N GLU A 233 14.50 4.36 23.18
CA GLU A 233 14.70 2.91 23.33
C GLU A 233 13.48 2.11 22.83
N LYS A 234 12.26 2.52 23.21
CA LYS A 234 11.01 1.91 22.73
C LYS A 234 10.85 2.06 21.23
N LYS A 235 11.11 3.27 20.70
CA LYS A 235 11.07 3.55 19.26
C LYS A 235 12.10 2.72 18.49
N SER A 236 13.31 2.56 19.04
CA SER A 236 14.37 1.73 18.46
C SER A 236 13.99 0.25 18.44
N ARG A 237 13.46 -0.31 19.52
CA ARG A 237 12.97 -1.70 19.55
C ARG A 237 11.79 -1.93 18.61
N ALA A 238 10.82 -1.01 18.56
CA ALA A 238 9.68 -1.10 17.65
C ALA A 238 10.12 -1.08 16.17
N LEU A 239 11.10 -0.25 15.84
CA LEU A 239 11.72 -0.20 14.51
C LEU A 239 12.42 -1.50 14.14
N VAL A 240 13.27 -2.03 15.03
CA VAL A 240 13.96 -3.30 14.75
C VAL A 240 12.98 -4.47 14.63
N ARG A 241 11.96 -4.56 15.50
CA ARG A 241 10.93 -5.61 15.38
C ARG A 241 10.12 -5.49 14.10
N GLY A 242 9.67 -4.28 13.73
CA GLY A 242 8.88 -4.06 12.52
C GLY A 242 9.69 -4.38 11.25
N MET A 243 10.95 -3.95 11.20
CA MET A 243 11.88 -4.33 10.13
C MET A 243 12.10 -5.84 10.06
N CYS A 244 12.27 -6.51 11.21
CA CYS A 244 12.48 -7.96 11.25
C CYS A 244 11.24 -8.73 10.78
N GLU A 245 10.04 -8.31 11.19
CA GLU A 245 8.77 -8.92 10.81
C GLU A 245 8.55 -8.84 9.29
N ILE A 246 8.75 -7.66 8.70
CA ILE A 246 8.69 -7.46 7.23
C ILE A 246 9.69 -8.37 6.51
N LEU A 247 10.95 -8.41 6.96
CA LEU A 247 11.97 -9.22 6.28
C LEU A 247 11.69 -10.73 6.37
N PHE A 248 11.20 -11.22 7.50
CA PHE A 248 10.76 -12.62 7.62
C PHE A 248 9.56 -12.92 6.73
N MET A 249 8.60 -12.00 6.64
CA MET A 249 7.45 -12.12 5.74
C MET A 249 7.91 -12.22 4.27
N CYS A 250 8.80 -11.34 3.81
CA CYS A 250 9.41 -11.42 2.48
C CYS A 250 10.08 -12.79 2.24
N GLY A 251 10.83 -13.31 3.23
CA GLY A 251 11.47 -14.62 3.17
C GLY A 251 10.59 -15.81 3.56
N SER A 252 9.26 -15.71 3.37
CA SER A 252 8.27 -16.78 3.61
C SER A 252 8.32 -17.39 5.02
N ASN A 253 8.70 -16.60 6.02
CA ASN A 253 8.94 -16.98 7.41
C ASN A 253 9.97 -18.11 7.61
N ARG A 254 10.95 -18.24 6.70
CA ARG A 254 11.98 -19.29 6.73
C ARG A 254 13.41 -18.77 6.76
N ARG A 255 13.66 -17.64 6.11
CA ARG A 255 14.98 -17.00 6.05
C ARG A 255 14.85 -15.49 6.00
N VAL A 256 15.88 -14.79 6.44
CA VAL A 256 16.06 -13.35 6.25
C VAL A 256 17.45 -13.09 5.71
N VAL A 257 17.56 -12.18 4.75
CA VAL A 257 18.82 -11.67 4.24
C VAL A 257 18.95 -10.21 4.66
N ILE A 258 20.02 -9.88 5.37
CA ILE A 258 20.31 -8.51 5.83
C ILE A 258 21.52 -8.00 5.04
N ALA A 259 21.31 -6.93 4.28
CA ALA A 259 22.36 -6.21 3.59
C ALA A 259 22.90 -5.06 4.45
N SER A 260 24.23 -4.97 4.55
CA SER A 260 24.96 -3.93 5.28
C SER A 260 26.05 -3.31 4.42
N LEU A 261 26.71 -2.27 4.93
CA LEU A 261 27.83 -1.60 4.27
C LEU A 261 29.16 -2.07 4.86
N ARG A 262 30.03 -2.56 3.97
CA ARG A 262 31.37 -3.09 4.27
C ARG A 262 32.21 -2.17 5.16
N THR A 263 32.21 -0.87 4.85
CA THR A 263 32.96 0.14 5.59
C THR A 263 32.49 0.27 7.03
N VAL A 264 31.21 0.05 7.32
CA VAL A 264 30.62 0.25 8.65
C VAL A 264 30.72 -1.01 9.51
N GLU A 265 30.73 -2.21 8.92
CA GLU A 265 31.03 -3.42 9.70
C GLU A 265 32.45 -3.40 10.28
N ALA A 266 33.43 -2.88 9.53
CA ALA A 266 34.77 -2.67 10.07
C ALA A 266 34.79 -1.69 11.26
N ILE A 267 33.85 -0.74 11.31
CA ILE A 267 33.71 0.22 12.42
C ILE A 267 33.01 -0.41 13.63
N LEU A 268 32.00 -1.27 13.42
CA LEU A 268 31.29 -1.99 14.49
C LEU A 268 32.19 -2.99 15.26
N VAL A 269 33.31 -3.40 14.66
CA VAL A 269 34.35 -4.24 15.29
C VAL A 269 35.47 -3.40 15.94
N GLY A 270 35.46 -2.07 15.74
CA GLY A 270 36.48 -1.15 16.25
C GLY A 270 36.32 -0.75 17.73
N PRO A 271 37.33 -0.08 18.33
CA PRO A 271 37.27 0.34 19.73
C PRO A 271 36.16 1.39 19.96
N GLN A 272 35.28 1.14 20.91
CA GLN A 272 34.22 2.07 21.30
C GLN A 272 34.82 3.39 21.85
N GLY A 273 34.40 4.54 21.32
CA GLY A 273 34.88 5.84 21.80
C GLY A 273 34.40 7.08 21.03
N CYS A 274 34.02 6.94 19.76
CA CYS A 274 33.44 8.04 18.97
C CYS A 274 31.93 7.89 18.80
N SER A 275 31.21 9.01 18.62
CA SER A 275 29.80 9.01 18.22
C SER A 275 29.65 8.30 16.88
N GLY A 276 28.96 7.14 16.87
CA GLY A 276 28.85 6.27 15.70
C GLY A 276 28.34 7.02 14.45
N ASP A 277 27.40 7.94 14.63
CA ASP A 277 26.78 8.71 13.56
C ASP A 277 27.76 9.64 12.81
N GLU A 278 28.76 10.22 13.48
CA GLU A 278 29.80 11.01 12.80
C GLU A 278 30.75 10.14 11.98
N VAL A 279 31.14 8.98 12.52
CA VAL A 279 32.05 8.05 11.86
C VAL A 279 31.37 7.42 10.65
N ILE A 280 30.08 7.07 10.78
CA ILE A 280 29.24 6.59 9.70
C ILE A 280 29.07 7.69 8.64
N SER A 281 28.77 8.93 9.03
CA SER A 281 28.62 10.03 8.06
C SER A 281 29.89 10.23 7.23
N LYS A 282 31.06 10.31 7.88
CA LYS A 282 32.38 10.41 7.21
C LYS A 282 32.68 9.19 6.32
N ALA A 283 32.29 7.98 6.73
CA ALA A 283 32.42 6.77 5.91
C ALA A 283 31.51 6.77 4.67
N LEU A 284 30.46 7.59 4.65
CA LEU A 284 29.47 7.68 3.56
C LEU A 284 29.65 8.93 2.68
N GLU A 285 30.47 9.90 3.07
CA GLU A 285 30.70 11.17 2.34
C GLU A 285 31.28 10.99 0.92
N GLY A 286 31.83 9.82 0.58
CA GLY A 286 32.33 9.49 -0.76
C GLY A 286 31.63 8.30 -1.45
N LEU A 287 30.59 7.72 -0.85
CA LEU A 287 29.95 6.51 -1.40
C LEU A 287 28.92 6.86 -2.50
N SER A 288 29.17 6.41 -3.73
CA SER A 288 28.19 6.50 -4.83
C SER A 288 27.87 5.12 -5.38
N ILE A 289 26.58 4.83 -5.55
CA ILE A 289 26.06 3.56 -6.08
C ILE A 289 25.41 3.85 -7.44
N GLU A 290 26.23 3.83 -8.49
CA GLU A 290 25.81 4.10 -9.88
C GLU A 290 25.77 2.84 -10.76
N SER A 291 26.12 1.69 -10.19
CA SER A 291 26.12 0.40 -10.90
C SER A 291 26.09 -0.79 -9.93
N GLY A 292 25.75 -1.98 -10.42
CA GLY A 292 25.88 -3.23 -9.67
C GLY A 292 27.32 -3.54 -9.23
N ALA A 293 28.33 -3.08 -10.00
CA ALA A 293 29.73 -3.18 -9.60
C ALA A 293 30.10 -2.26 -8.42
N ASN A 294 29.42 -1.12 -8.24
CA ASN A 294 29.53 -0.32 -7.02
C ASN A 294 28.77 -0.99 -5.87
N LEU A 295 27.58 -1.53 -6.15
CA LEU A 295 26.74 -2.23 -5.19
C LEU A 295 27.48 -3.41 -4.55
N GLN A 296 28.09 -4.30 -5.36
CA GLN A 296 28.91 -5.42 -4.88
C GLN A 296 30.03 -4.99 -3.92
N LYS A 297 30.76 -3.92 -4.26
CA LYS A 297 31.89 -3.42 -3.46
C LYS A 297 31.43 -2.80 -2.14
N ALA A 298 30.29 -2.12 -2.16
CA ALA A 298 29.71 -1.45 -1.00
C ALA A 298 29.06 -2.43 -0.01
N LEU A 299 28.36 -3.44 -0.53
CA LEU A 299 27.55 -4.35 0.26
C LEU A 299 28.34 -5.51 0.89
N ILE A 300 27.80 -5.98 2.00
CA ILE A 300 28.00 -7.32 2.58
C ILE A 300 26.63 -7.88 2.95
N ILE A 301 26.49 -9.19 2.83
CA ILE A 301 25.23 -9.91 3.05
C ILE A 301 25.41 -10.95 4.16
N ASN A 302 24.39 -11.06 5.02
CA ASN A 302 24.26 -12.15 5.98
C ASN A 302 22.86 -12.75 5.91
N THR A 303 22.79 -14.08 5.94
CA THR A 303 21.52 -14.83 5.94
C THR A 303 21.27 -15.42 7.33
N TYR A 304 20.04 -15.30 7.81
CA TYR A 304 19.56 -15.76 9.11
C TYR A 304 18.32 -16.64 8.95
N THR A 305 18.15 -17.62 9.85
CA THR A 305 16.95 -18.48 9.92
C THR A 305 16.24 -18.39 11.27
N SER A 306 16.93 -17.95 12.33
CA SER A 306 16.35 -17.60 13.64
C SER A 306 15.93 -16.13 13.66
N SER A 307 14.77 -15.84 14.26
CA SER A 307 14.28 -14.48 14.46
C SER A 307 15.13 -13.72 15.48
N GLU A 308 15.60 -14.41 16.51
CA GLU A 308 16.44 -13.86 17.57
C GLU A 308 17.82 -13.40 17.03
N ASP A 309 18.47 -14.23 16.21
CA ASP A 309 19.76 -13.90 15.57
C ASP A 309 19.59 -12.68 14.62
N ALA A 310 18.49 -12.64 13.86
CA ALA A 310 18.17 -11.55 12.95
C ALA A 310 17.84 -10.24 13.68
N LEU A 311 17.05 -10.30 14.77
CA LEU A 311 16.76 -9.15 15.63
C LEU A 311 18.05 -8.57 16.22
N GLN A 312 18.90 -9.41 16.82
CA GLN A 312 20.17 -8.96 17.39
C GLN A 312 21.07 -8.29 16.32
N ARG A 313 21.06 -8.82 15.09
CA ARG A 313 21.79 -8.21 13.97
C ARG A 313 21.21 -6.86 13.56
N LEU A 314 19.89 -6.74 13.46
CA LEU A 314 19.21 -5.48 13.12
C LEU A 314 19.40 -4.42 14.21
N GLU A 315 19.42 -4.80 15.50
CA GLU A 315 19.77 -3.90 16.61
C GLU A 315 21.20 -3.36 16.46
N ALA A 316 22.17 -4.23 16.17
CA ALA A 316 23.57 -3.83 15.96
C ALA A 316 23.76 -2.95 14.70
N LEU A 317 22.98 -3.18 13.64
CA LEU A 317 23.00 -2.41 12.40
C LEU A 317 22.08 -1.18 12.40
N LEU A 318 21.35 -0.91 13.49
CA LEU A 318 20.38 0.19 13.55
C LEU A 318 20.98 1.58 13.20
N PRO A 319 22.22 1.93 13.58
CA PRO A 319 22.87 3.17 13.11
C PRO A 319 23.09 3.21 11.58
N VAL A 320 23.30 2.06 10.94
CA VAL A 320 23.43 1.94 9.48
C VAL A 320 22.09 2.17 8.79
N PHE A 321 21.00 1.57 9.31
CA PHE A 321 19.64 1.81 8.80
C PHE A 321 19.12 3.22 9.10
N ARG A 322 19.66 3.89 10.13
CA ARG A 322 19.47 5.32 10.38
C ARG A 322 20.39 6.21 9.53
N SER A 323 21.39 5.68 8.84
CA SER A 323 22.24 6.45 7.92
C SER A 323 21.49 6.81 6.64
N ARG A 324 22.08 7.66 5.79
CA ARG A 324 21.48 8.07 4.49
C ARG A 324 21.18 6.90 3.52
N MET A 325 21.72 5.72 3.80
CA MET A 325 21.58 4.52 2.98
C MET A 325 20.43 3.60 3.44
N GLY A 326 19.74 3.94 4.53
CA GLY A 326 18.82 3.05 5.23
C GLY A 326 17.69 2.46 4.39
N ALA A 327 16.97 3.30 3.64
CA ALA A 327 15.84 2.85 2.82
C ALA A 327 16.31 1.91 1.69
N MET A 328 17.44 2.22 1.05
CA MET A 328 18.03 1.39 0.00
C MET A 328 18.50 0.03 0.55
N LEU A 329 19.22 0.01 1.68
CA LEU A 329 19.69 -1.22 2.32
C LEU A 329 18.53 -2.11 2.77
N PHE A 330 17.45 -1.52 3.26
CA PHE A 330 16.26 -2.26 3.65
C PHE A 330 15.51 -2.85 2.46
N LEU A 331 15.35 -2.09 1.36
CA LEU A 331 14.80 -2.62 0.11
C LEU A 331 15.62 -3.80 -0.43
N ILE A 332 16.94 -3.67 -0.48
CA ILE A 332 17.84 -4.75 -0.89
C ILE A 332 17.67 -5.98 0.02
N SER A 333 17.59 -5.77 1.33
CA SER A 333 17.37 -6.85 2.32
C SER A 333 16.05 -7.58 2.06
N ALA A 334 14.96 -6.87 1.78
CA ALA A 334 13.66 -7.46 1.47
C ALA A 334 13.67 -8.26 0.16
N LEU A 335 14.21 -7.68 -0.92
CA LEU A 335 14.33 -8.34 -2.23
C LEU A 335 15.18 -9.61 -2.17
N LEU A 336 16.30 -9.59 -1.43
CA LEU A 336 17.16 -10.76 -1.25
C LEU A 336 16.57 -11.80 -0.27
N SER A 337 15.78 -11.38 0.71
CA SER A 337 15.06 -12.27 1.65
C SER A 337 14.02 -13.11 0.92
N HIS A 338 13.24 -12.49 0.03
CA HIS A 338 12.33 -13.18 -0.87
C HIS A 338 13.12 -14.00 -1.89
N GLY A 339 14.05 -13.36 -2.61
CA GLY A 339 14.94 -13.97 -3.61
C GLY A 339 14.61 -13.48 -5.02
N MET A 340 15.64 -13.17 -5.81
CA MET A 340 15.50 -12.47 -7.09
C MET A 340 14.65 -13.23 -8.13
N GLU A 341 14.83 -14.55 -8.23
CA GLU A 341 14.00 -15.40 -9.11
C GLU A 341 12.52 -15.37 -8.69
N SER A 342 12.25 -15.40 -7.37
CA SER A 342 10.89 -15.34 -6.82
C SER A 342 10.26 -13.96 -7.04
N VAL A 343 11.02 -12.87 -6.86
CA VAL A 343 10.55 -11.51 -7.19
C VAL A 343 10.15 -11.43 -8.67
N GLN A 344 10.96 -11.97 -9.59
CA GLN A 344 10.61 -11.97 -11.02
C GLN A 344 9.45 -12.92 -11.35
N ALA A 345 9.27 -14.01 -10.60
CA ALA A 345 8.14 -14.93 -10.76
C ALA A 345 6.81 -14.37 -10.24
N ASP A 346 6.84 -13.48 -9.23
CA ASP A 346 5.65 -12.78 -8.72
C ASP A 346 5.14 -11.73 -9.71
N ARG A 347 6.03 -11.09 -10.46
CA ARG A 347 5.67 -9.97 -11.36
C ARG A 347 4.89 -10.42 -12.58
N ASP A 348 3.93 -9.60 -13.01
CA ASP A 348 3.19 -9.80 -14.26
C ASP A 348 3.96 -9.21 -15.47
N ASP A 349 4.77 -8.17 -15.25
CA ASP A 349 5.70 -7.61 -16.24
C ASP A 349 7.11 -7.42 -15.61
N PRO A 350 7.99 -8.45 -15.69
CA PRO A 350 9.34 -8.38 -15.14
C PRO A 350 10.30 -7.48 -15.96
N SER A 351 9.86 -6.92 -17.10
CA SER A 351 10.70 -6.05 -17.94
C SER A 351 10.91 -4.64 -17.37
N GLN A 352 10.00 -4.21 -16.48
CA GLN A 352 10.02 -2.88 -15.88
C GLN A 352 10.95 -2.84 -14.65
N PRO A 353 11.59 -1.70 -14.35
CA PRO A 353 12.27 -1.50 -13.07
C PRO A 353 11.26 -1.35 -11.91
N LEU A 354 11.67 -1.72 -10.70
CA LEU A 354 10.88 -1.53 -9.46
C LEU A 354 10.86 -0.07 -8.98
N VAL A 355 11.83 0.75 -9.40
CA VAL A 355 11.85 2.20 -9.21
C VAL A 355 11.35 2.86 -10.49
N THR A 356 10.21 3.52 -10.41
CA THR A 356 9.46 3.96 -11.59
C THR A 356 10.01 5.28 -12.18
N ALA A 357 10.40 5.23 -13.46
CA ALA A 357 10.74 6.43 -14.22
C ALA A 357 9.48 7.23 -14.61
N PRO A 358 9.55 8.57 -14.78
CA PRO A 358 10.74 9.42 -14.68
C PRO A 358 10.98 9.99 -13.27
N PHE A 359 10.11 9.73 -12.30
CA PHE A 359 10.10 10.45 -11.02
C PHE A 359 10.84 9.75 -9.87
N GLY A 360 11.13 8.45 -9.99
CA GLY A 360 11.87 7.67 -8.99
C GLY A 360 11.01 7.06 -7.87
N HIS A 361 9.68 7.00 -8.02
CA HIS A 361 8.80 6.45 -6.98
C HIS A 361 8.93 4.93 -6.86
N ALA A 362 8.82 4.42 -5.64
CA ALA A 362 8.66 2.99 -5.37
C ALA A 362 7.41 2.45 -6.11
N SER A 363 7.57 1.35 -6.84
CA SER A 363 6.43 0.69 -7.50
C SER A 363 5.52 -0.02 -6.50
N GLN A 364 4.33 -0.41 -6.96
CA GLN A 364 3.38 -1.16 -6.13
C GLN A 364 3.93 -2.55 -5.76
N GLU A 365 4.78 -3.18 -6.59
CA GLU A 365 5.47 -4.43 -6.23
C GLU A 365 6.37 -4.27 -5.00
N ILE A 366 7.08 -3.13 -4.85
CA ILE A 366 7.87 -2.85 -3.64
C ILE A 366 6.93 -2.75 -2.43
N VAL A 367 5.85 -1.99 -2.55
CA VAL A 367 4.92 -1.78 -1.43
C VAL A 367 4.26 -3.08 -1.03
N ASN A 368 3.77 -3.87 -1.99
CA ASN A 368 3.13 -5.16 -1.73
C ASN A 368 4.12 -6.17 -1.13
N LEU A 369 5.37 -6.24 -1.62
CA LEU A 369 6.41 -7.10 -1.02
C LEU A 369 6.61 -6.82 0.48
N LEU A 370 6.57 -5.54 0.87
CA LEU A 370 6.74 -5.13 2.27
C LEU A 370 5.45 -5.24 3.11
N LEU A 371 4.28 -5.50 2.51
CA LEU A 371 2.99 -5.62 3.20
C LEU A 371 2.46 -7.07 3.26
N SER A 372 2.70 -7.88 2.22
CA SER A 372 2.23 -9.27 2.10
C SER A 372 3.34 -10.30 1.90
N GLY A 373 4.58 -9.88 1.65
CA GLY A 373 5.69 -10.78 1.29
C GLY A 373 5.72 -11.20 -0.19
N GLU A 374 4.82 -10.67 -1.04
CA GLU A 374 4.69 -10.99 -2.47
C GLU A 374 4.92 -9.74 -3.34
N ALA A 375 5.79 -9.83 -4.34
CA ALA A 375 6.16 -8.72 -5.24
C ALA A 375 5.17 -8.54 -6.41
N VAL A 376 3.87 -8.68 -6.15
CA VAL A 376 2.80 -8.52 -7.15
C VAL A 376 2.45 -7.06 -7.40
N ALA A 377 2.10 -6.69 -8.63
CA ALA A 377 1.81 -5.30 -9.00
C ALA A 377 0.38 -4.84 -8.66
N ASN A 378 -0.56 -5.77 -8.47
CA ASN A 378 -1.97 -5.45 -8.30
C ASN A 378 -2.42 -5.51 -6.83
N VAL A 379 -3.48 -4.76 -6.53
CA VAL A 379 -4.02 -4.59 -5.17
C VAL A 379 -5.37 -5.28 -4.93
N PHE A 380 -5.87 -6.07 -5.90
CA PHE A 380 -7.05 -6.92 -5.73
C PHE A 380 -6.69 -8.27 -5.06
N ASP A 381 -7.69 -9.04 -4.63
CA ASP A 381 -7.48 -10.35 -3.99
C ASP A 381 -7.25 -11.47 -5.03
N GLY A 382 -6.30 -12.36 -4.79
CA GLY A 382 -6.12 -13.61 -5.54
C GLY A 382 -5.58 -13.41 -6.96
N ARG A 383 -6.30 -13.91 -7.97
CA ARG A 383 -5.92 -13.81 -9.39
C ARG A 383 -7.13 -13.44 -10.24
N MET A 384 -6.93 -12.62 -11.25
CA MET A 384 -7.96 -12.22 -12.20
C MET A 384 -7.68 -12.84 -13.57
N ASP A 385 -8.66 -13.58 -14.09
CA ASP A 385 -8.64 -14.15 -15.44
C ASP A 385 -9.00 -13.05 -16.46
N LEU A 386 -8.15 -12.86 -17.46
CA LEU A 386 -8.36 -11.91 -18.56
C LEU A 386 -8.90 -12.61 -19.82
N GLY A 387 -9.17 -13.91 -19.74
CA GLY A 387 -9.52 -14.78 -20.86
C GLY A 387 -8.29 -15.37 -21.56
N GLY A 388 -8.51 -16.40 -22.37
CA GLY A 388 -7.44 -17.04 -23.16
C GLY A 388 -6.36 -17.75 -22.32
N GLY A 389 -6.60 -17.97 -21.02
CA GLY A 389 -5.61 -18.53 -20.09
C GLY A 389 -4.61 -17.50 -19.56
N MET A 390 -4.84 -16.20 -19.78
CA MET A 390 -4.03 -15.12 -19.21
C MET A 390 -4.57 -14.73 -17.83
N PHE A 391 -3.70 -14.70 -16.83
CA PHE A 391 -4.03 -14.28 -15.47
C PHE A 391 -3.08 -13.19 -15.00
N VAL A 392 -3.61 -12.16 -14.33
CA VAL A 392 -2.83 -11.18 -13.56
C VAL A 392 -2.96 -11.47 -12.06
N LYS A 393 -1.88 -11.24 -11.30
CA LYS A 393 -1.76 -11.66 -9.90
C LYS A 393 -2.04 -10.48 -8.96
N GLY A 394 -2.90 -10.72 -7.98
CA GLY A 394 -3.12 -9.85 -6.83
C GLY A 394 -2.63 -10.51 -5.55
N ILE A 395 -3.06 -9.97 -4.42
CA ILE A 395 -2.64 -10.36 -3.07
C ILE A 395 -3.26 -11.70 -2.68
N SER A 396 -2.45 -12.71 -2.35
CA SER A 396 -2.95 -14.05 -2.08
C SER A 396 -3.60 -14.23 -0.71
N THR A 397 -3.20 -13.44 0.29
CA THR A 397 -3.59 -13.61 1.70
C THR A 397 -3.78 -12.28 2.44
N THR A 398 -4.53 -12.31 3.54
CA THR A 398 -4.74 -11.16 4.44
C THR A 398 -3.44 -10.69 5.07
N VAL A 399 -3.24 -9.37 5.16
CA VAL A 399 -2.00 -8.76 5.68
C VAL A 399 -2.11 -8.28 7.13
N GLU A 400 -0.96 -8.11 7.79
CA GLU A 400 -0.89 -7.56 9.16
C GLU A 400 -1.26 -6.07 9.22
N VAL A 401 -0.78 -5.28 8.26
CA VAL A 401 -1.11 -3.85 8.08
C VAL A 401 -1.49 -3.61 6.63
N GLY A 402 -2.56 -2.85 6.41
CA GLY A 402 -3.30 -2.81 5.16
C GLY A 402 -2.81 -1.77 4.15
N PHE A 403 -3.55 -1.66 3.06
CA PHE A 403 -3.34 -0.65 2.03
C PHE A 403 -4.68 -0.11 1.50
N ILE A 404 -4.74 1.20 1.27
CA ILE A 404 -5.81 1.89 0.54
C ILE A 404 -5.20 2.95 -0.37
N THR A 405 -5.89 3.36 -1.44
CA THR A 405 -5.35 4.33 -2.39
C THR A 405 -6.42 5.27 -2.95
N LEU A 406 -6.02 6.51 -3.19
CA LEU A 406 -6.84 7.51 -3.89
C LEU A 406 -7.27 7.00 -5.29
N LEU A 407 -6.42 6.19 -5.93
CA LEU A 407 -6.68 5.60 -7.24
C LEU A 407 -7.92 4.69 -7.26
N GLU A 408 -8.33 4.13 -6.11
CA GLU A 408 -9.57 3.36 -6.00
C GLU A 408 -10.81 4.27 -6.02
N SER A 409 -10.80 5.39 -5.28
CA SER A 409 -11.90 6.37 -5.33
C SER A 409 -12.05 7.04 -6.72
N LEU A 410 -10.96 7.08 -7.48
CA LEU A 410 -10.93 7.55 -8.87
C LEU A 410 -11.27 6.45 -9.90
N ASN A 411 -11.60 5.23 -9.44
CA ASN A 411 -11.95 4.06 -10.25
C ASN A 411 -10.83 3.55 -11.20
N PHE A 412 -9.56 3.88 -10.95
CA PHE A 412 -8.42 3.33 -11.71
C PHE A 412 -8.04 1.90 -11.29
N CYS A 413 -8.36 1.51 -10.05
CA CYS A 413 -8.13 0.16 -9.53
C CYS A 413 -9.21 -0.21 -8.51
N LYS A 414 -9.29 -1.50 -8.16
CA LYS A 414 -10.11 -1.98 -7.05
C LYS A 414 -9.19 -2.66 -6.03
N VAL A 415 -9.17 -2.16 -4.81
CA VAL A 415 -8.42 -2.77 -3.71
C VAL A 415 -9.23 -3.97 -3.18
N GLY A 416 -8.53 -5.05 -2.89
CA GLY A 416 -9.07 -6.27 -2.32
C GLY A 416 -9.37 -6.17 -0.83
N LEU A 417 -10.13 -7.12 -0.29
CA LEU A 417 -10.40 -7.24 1.13
C LEU A 417 -9.15 -7.63 1.92
N HIS A 418 -8.21 -8.37 1.33
CA HIS A 418 -6.94 -8.73 1.98
C HIS A 418 -6.16 -7.52 2.44
N LEU A 419 -6.15 -6.43 1.65
CA LEU A 419 -5.49 -5.16 1.98
C LEU A 419 -6.40 -4.17 2.73
N LYS A 420 -7.72 -4.19 2.50
CA LYS A 420 -8.67 -3.28 3.17
C LYS A 420 -9.05 -3.71 4.59
N CYS A 421 -8.94 -5.00 4.91
CA CYS A 421 -9.25 -5.58 6.22
C CYS A 421 -8.01 -6.26 6.83
N PRO A 422 -6.93 -5.50 7.15
CA PRO A 422 -5.74 -6.03 7.80
C PRO A 422 -6.00 -6.56 9.22
N ALA A 423 -5.04 -7.28 9.80
CA ALA A 423 -5.12 -7.72 11.19
C ALA A 423 -5.17 -6.53 12.19
N TRP A 424 -4.36 -5.49 11.94
CA TRP A 424 -4.29 -4.28 12.77
C TRP A 424 -4.87 -3.08 12.02
N PRO A 425 -5.56 -2.14 12.70
CA PRO A 425 -6.22 -0.98 12.07
C PRO A 425 -5.18 0.08 11.64
N ILE A 426 -4.30 -0.29 10.72
CA ILE A 426 -3.19 0.50 10.20
C ILE A 426 -3.17 0.25 8.69
N TRP A 427 -3.15 1.30 7.89
CA TRP A 427 -3.13 1.24 6.43
C TRP A 427 -2.06 2.18 5.88
N VAL A 428 -1.25 1.69 4.95
CA VAL A 428 -0.49 2.55 4.04
C VAL A 428 -1.49 3.17 3.06
N VAL A 429 -1.45 4.49 2.89
CA VAL A 429 -2.32 5.25 1.99
C VAL A 429 -1.50 5.77 0.82
N GLY A 430 -1.76 5.25 -0.38
CA GLY A 430 -1.16 5.71 -1.63
C GLY A 430 -1.94 6.86 -2.29
N SER A 431 -1.22 7.81 -2.88
CA SER A 431 -1.72 8.80 -3.84
C SER A 431 -1.07 8.61 -5.22
N GLU A 432 -1.16 9.60 -6.11
CA GLU A 432 -0.52 9.56 -7.44
C GLU A 432 1.03 9.50 -7.37
N SER A 433 1.64 9.97 -6.27
CA SER A 433 3.09 10.18 -6.18
C SER A 433 3.70 10.03 -4.77
N HIS A 434 2.90 9.71 -3.75
CA HIS A 434 3.36 9.68 -2.35
C HIS A 434 2.60 8.63 -1.52
N TYR A 435 3.25 8.10 -0.49
CA TYR A 435 2.70 7.13 0.45
C TYR A 435 2.73 7.67 1.88
N THR A 436 1.60 7.55 2.58
CA THR A 436 1.41 8.00 3.97
C THR A 436 0.84 6.89 4.83
N VAL A 437 0.63 7.10 6.13
CA VAL A 437 0.03 6.07 7.01
C VAL A 437 -1.21 6.61 7.71
N LEU A 438 -2.27 5.80 7.72
CA LEU A 438 -3.54 6.03 8.42
C LEU A 438 -3.74 4.93 9.45
N PHE A 439 -4.15 5.23 10.67
CA PHE A 439 -4.36 4.21 11.70
C PHE A 439 -5.45 4.58 12.71
N ALA A 440 -5.95 3.58 13.44
CA ALA A 440 -6.79 3.75 14.63
C ALA A 440 -6.06 3.22 15.88
N LEU A 441 -6.47 3.70 17.05
CA LEU A 441 -5.97 3.19 18.34
C LEU A 441 -6.79 2.00 18.87
N ASP A 442 -8.04 1.85 18.43
CA ASP A 442 -8.92 0.73 18.80
C ASP A 442 -9.05 -0.25 17.62
N THR A 443 -8.81 -1.54 17.87
CA THR A 443 -8.96 -2.62 16.88
C THR A 443 -10.42 -2.82 16.47
N LYS A 444 -11.39 -2.45 17.31
CA LYS A 444 -12.83 -2.58 17.03
C LYS A 444 -13.30 -1.76 15.82
N VAL A 445 -12.52 -0.77 15.38
CA VAL A 445 -12.79 0.00 14.16
C VAL A 445 -12.92 -0.89 12.91
N GLN A 446 -12.30 -2.08 12.93
CA GLN A 446 -12.40 -3.08 11.88
C GLN A 446 -13.54 -4.09 12.05
N GLU A 447 -14.13 -4.20 13.24
CA GLU A 447 -15.21 -5.15 13.50
C GLU A 447 -16.43 -4.81 12.64
N GLU A 448 -16.90 -5.79 11.86
CA GLU A 448 -18.20 -5.68 11.19
C GLU A 448 -19.30 -5.69 12.25
N ASN A 449 -20.25 -4.75 12.15
CA ASN A 449 -21.42 -4.79 13.02
C ASN A 449 -22.38 -5.91 12.58
N GLU A 450 -23.32 -6.29 13.44
CA GLU A 450 -24.26 -7.38 13.14
C GLU A 450 -25.07 -7.16 11.84
N LEU A 451 -25.31 -5.90 11.44
CA LEU A 451 -25.99 -5.57 10.19
C LEU A 451 -25.10 -5.83 8.98
N GLU A 452 -23.82 -5.41 9.01
CA GLU A 452 -22.83 -5.65 7.96
C GLU A 452 -22.58 -7.17 7.78
N GLY A 453 -22.43 -7.91 8.88
CA GLY A 453 -22.28 -9.37 8.83
C GLY A 453 -23.51 -10.09 8.27
N LYS A 454 -24.73 -9.63 8.63
CA LYS A 454 -25.98 -10.12 8.02
C LYS A 454 -26.09 -9.73 6.54
N GLU A 455 -25.74 -8.49 6.17
CA GLU A 455 -25.71 -8.02 4.77
C GLU A 455 -24.81 -8.93 3.94
N THR A 456 -23.55 -9.11 4.36
CA THR A 456 -22.57 -9.95 3.67
C THR A 456 -23.05 -11.40 3.54
N LYS A 457 -23.67 -11.97 4.58
CA LYS A 457 -24.26 -13.32 4.51
C LYS A 457 -25.40 -13.40 3.48
N ILE A 458 -26.33 -12.44 3.51
CA ILE A 458 -27.49 -12.41 2.62
C ILE A 458 -27.08 -12.13 1.17
N ARG A 459 -26.17 -11.18 0.97
CA ARG A 459 -25.53 -10.86 -0.31
C ARG A 459 -24.87 -12.09 -0.91
N ARG A 460 -24.01 -12.78 -0.15
CA ARG A 460 -23.33 -13.99 -0.62
C ARG A 460 -24.30 -15.10 -1.01
N ALA A 461 -25.40 -15.27 -0.26
CA ALA A 461 -26.43 -16.24 -0.61
C ALA A 461 -27.18 -15.85 -1.89
N PHE A 462 -27.47 -14.55 -2.08
CA PHE A 462 -28.10 -14.00 -3.28
C PHE A 462 -27.19 -14.16 -4.52
N ASP A 463 -25.94 -13.71 -4.43
CA ASP A 463 -24.97 -13.77 -5.53
C ASP A 463 -24.64 -15.23 -5.91
N ALA A 464 -24.71 -16.18 -4.97
CA ALA A 464 -24.57 -17.62 -5.25
C ALA A 464 -25.74 -18.22 -6.07
N GLN A 465 -26.87 -17.51 -6.16
CA GLN A 465 -28.01 -17.85 -7.03
C GLN A 465 -28.06 -16.96 -8.29
N ASP A 466 -27.16 -15.98 -8.43
CA ASP A 466 -27.08 -15.09 -9.59
C ASP A 466 -26.36 -15.77 -10.78
N GLN A 467 -27.17 -16.34 -11.67
CA GLN A 467 -26.70 -16.96 -12.92
C GLN A 467 -26.36 -15.94 -14.01
N SER A 468 -26.62 -14.63 -13.81
CA SER A 468 -26.35 -13.57 -14.78
C SER A 468 -24.90 -13.08 -14.77
N GLY A 469 -24.08 -13.54 -13.81
CA GLY A 469 -22.68 -13.14 -13.68
C GLY A 469 -22.48 -11.83 -12.91
N GLY A 470 -23.39 -11.50 -11.98
CA GLY A 470 -23.31 -10.29 -11.14
C GLY A 470 -24.24 -9.16 -11.60
N GLY A 471 -25.27 -9.45 -12.39
CA GLY A 471 -26.31 -8.50 -12.78
C GLY A 471 -27.24 -8.09 -11.63
N GLY A 472 -27.18 -8.77 -10.47
CA GLY A 472 -27.88 -8.36 -9.25
C GLY A 472 -29.36 -8.77 -9.23
N PHE A 473 -29.73 -9.81 -9.97
CA PHE A 473 -31.07 -10.40 -9.97
C PHE A 473 -31.03 -11.93 -10.00
N ILE A 474 -32.04 -12.58 -9.41
CA ILE A 474 -32.16 -14.05 -9.30
C ILE A 474 -33.56 -14.54 -9.65
N SER A 475 -33.71 -15.83 -9.96
CA SER A 475 -35.03 -16.44 -10.17
C SER A 475 -35.81 -16.61 -8.85
N VAL A 476 -37.12 -16.82 -8.95
CA VAL A 476 -37.98 -17.09 -7.79
C VAL A 476 -37.56 -18.36 -7.04
N GLU A 477 -37.14 -19.40 -7.75
CA GLU A 477 -36.61 -20.64 -7.15
C GLU A 477 -35.32 -20.39 -6.37
N GLY A 478 -34.40 -19.61 -6.97
CA GLY A 478 -33.16 -19.17 -6.31
C GLY A 478 -33.46 -18.35 -5.06
N PHE A 479 -34.42 -17.43 -5.13
CA PHE A 479 -34.84 -16.61 -3.99
C PHE A 479 -35.36 -17.43 -2.81
N HIS A 480 -36.18 -18.45 -3.07
CA HIS A 480 -36.61 -19.38 -2.02
C HIS A 480 -35.43 -20.13 -1.36
N GLN A 481 -34.32 -20.35 -2.09
CA GLN A 481 -33.10 -20.91 -1.50
C GLN A 481 -32.37 -19.87 -0.63
N VAL A 482 -32.25 -18.61 -1.10
CA VAL A 482 -31.68 -17.51 -0.30
C VAL A 482 -32.38 -17.36 1.04
N LEU A 483 -33.71 -17.35 1.06
CA LEU A 483 -34.50 -17.22 2.29
C LEU A 483 -34.24 -18.36 3.29
N ARG A 484 -34.07 -19.60 2.80
CA ARG A 484 -33.70 -20.76 3.63
C ARG A 484 -32.30 -20.63 4.21
N ASP A 485 -31.30 -20.32 3.38
CA ASP A 485 -29.89 -20.26 3.80
C ASP A 485 -29.59 -19.07 4.74
N THR A 486 -30.36 -18.00 4.59
CA THR A 486 -30.27 -16.81 5.43
C THR A 486 -31.12 -16.88 6.70
N ASN A 487 -32.09 -17.80 6.76
CA ASN A 487 -33.13 -17.91 7.80
C ASN A 487 -34.01 -16.64 7.90
N VAL A 488 -34.40 -16.11 6.73
CA VAL A 488 -35.30 -14.95 6.60
C VAL A 488 -36.72 -15.45 6.34
N ASN A 489 -37.66 -15.04 7.19
CA ASN A 489 -39.07 -15.44 7.11
C ASN A 489 -39.94 -14.25 6.65
N LEU A 490 -40.26 -14.20 5.35
CA LEU A 490 -41.06 -13.13 4.78
C LEU A 490 -42.56 -13.34 4.97
N PRO A 491 -43.31 -12.30 5.39
CA PRO A 491 -44.76 -12.26 5.27
C PRO A 491 -45.24 -12.56 3.85
N ALA A 492 -46.38 -13.26 3.72
CA ALA A 492 -46.88 -13.78 2.44
C ALA A 492 -47.16 -12.68 1.41
N ASP A 493 -47.60 -11.50 1.86
CA ASP A 493 -47.80 -10.30 1.05
C ASP A 493 -46.47 -9.76 0.48
N LYS A 494 -45.44 -9.58 1.31
CA LYS A 494 -44.11 -9.14 0.85
C LYS A 494 -43.47 -10.16 -0.11
N LEU A 495 -43.62 -11.45 0.18
CA LEU A 495 -43.14 -12.54 -0.66
C LEU A 495 -43.84 -12.54 -2.03
N GLN A 496 -45.17 -12.43 -2.05
CA GLN A 496 -45.94 -12.39 -3.30
C GLN A 496 -45.62 -11.15 -4.16
N ASN A 497 -45.42 -9.99 -3.52
CA ASN A 497 -45.03 -8.76 -4.20
C ASN A 497 -43.66 -8.89 -4.88
N LEU A 498 -42.63 -9.36 -4.16
CA LEU A 498 -41.30 -9.57 -4.74
C LEU A 498 -41.34 -10.61 -5.88
N CYS A 499 -42.04 -11.72 -5.71
CA CYS A 499 -42.13 -12.76 -6.74
C CYS A 499 -43.01 -12.38 -7.95
N SER A 500 -43.76 -11.28 -7.90
CA SER A 500 -44.72 -10.90 -8.96
C SER A 500 -44.07 -10.59 -10.31
N SER A 501 -42.82 -10.09 -10.30
CA SER A 501 -42.03 -9.78 -11.50
C SER A 501 -41.43 -11.02 -12.19
N GLY A 502 -41.47 -12.20 -11.55
CA GLY A 502 -40.85 -13.44 -12.04
C GLY A 502 -39.33 -13.54 -11.86
N TYR A 503 -38.69 -12.46 -11.41
CA TYR A 503 -37.30 -12.37 -10.98
C TYR A 503 -37.20 -11.39 -9.81
N ILE A 504 -36.19 -11.53 -8.97
CA ILE A 504 -35.99 -10.72 -7.76
C ILE A 504 -34.75 -9.86 -7.96
N VAL A 505 -34.87 -8.54 -7.82
CA VAL A 505 -33.74 -7.60 -7.86
C VAL A 505 -33.19 -7.39 -6.44
N TRP A 506 -31.87 -7.32 -6.29
CA TRP A 506 -31.24 -7.12 -4.98
C TRP A 506 -31.78 -5.88 -4.24
N SER A 507 -31.91 -4.75 -4.92
CA SER A 507 -32.33 -3.48 -4.32
C SER A 507 -33.71 -3.57 -3.67
N GLU A 508 -34.66 -4.24 -4.34
CA GLU A 508 -36.03 -4.45 -3.86
C GLU A 508 -36.06 -5.40 -2.66
N PHE A 509 -35.32 -6.52 -2.73
CA PHE A 509 -35.19 -7.44 -1.61
C PHE A 509 -34.53 -6.77 -0.40
N TRP A 510 -33.53 -5.91 -0.63
CA TRP A 510 -32.85 -5.16 0.43
C TRP A 510 -33.79 -4.18 1.14
N GLN A 511 -34.65 -3.44 0.42
CA GLN A 511 -35.69 -2.62 1.07
C GLN A 511 -36.60 -3.49 1.96
N VAL A 512 -37.05 -4.63 1.45
CA VAL A 512 -37.93 -5.54 2.20
C VAL A 512 -37.27 -6.06 3.48
N LEU A 513 -35.95 -6.30 3.48
CA LEU A 513 -35.17 -6.69 4.66
C LEU A 513 -35.00 -5.55 5.69
N LEU A 514 -34.74 -4.32 5.23
CA LEU A 514 -34.67 -3.14 6.09
C LEU A 514 -36.01 -2.86 6.82
N ASP A 515 -37.13 -3.21 6.20
CA ASP A 515 -38.47 -3.11 6.79
C ASP A 515 -38.94 -4.36 7.57
N LEU A 516 -38.12 -5.42 7.67
CA LEU A 516 -38.48 -6.67 8.33
C LEU A 516 -37.91 -6.73 9.75
N ASP A 517 -38.72 -7.12 10.74
CA ASP A 517 -38.26 -7.20 12.13
C ASP A 517 -37.13 -8.25 12.30
N ASN A 518 -36.18 -7.94 13.20
CA ASN A 518 -35.03 -8.80 13.50
C ASN A 518 -35.42 -10.25 13.90
N SER A 519 -36.60 -10.45 14.51
CA SER A 519 -37.14 -11.77 14.88
C SER A 519 -37.52 -12.65 13.69
N LEU A 520 -37.75 -12.05 12.52
CA LEU A 520 -38.04 -12.73 11.26
C LEU A 520 -36.81 -12.83 10.34
N GLY A 521 -35.61 -12.57 10.88
CA GLY A 521 -34.36 -12.53 10.12
C GLY A 521 -34.10 -11.21 9.39
N GLY A 522 -34.95 -10.20 9.59
CA GLY A 522 -34.80 -8.88 8.99
C GLY A 522 -33.74 -8.00 9.66
N LEU A 523 -33.72 -6.73 9.24
CA LEU A 523 -32.72 -5.72 9.58
C LEU A 523 -33.33 -4.42 10.13
N LYS A 524 -34.64 -4.39 10.38
CA LYS A 524 -35.35 -3.21 10.89
C LYS A 524 -34.83 -2.81 12.26
N ASP A 525 -34.18 -1.64 12.29
CA ASP A 525 -33.77 -0.95 13.50
C ASP A 525 -34.70 0.24 13.80
N PRO A 526 -35.57 0.14 14.81
CA PRO A 526 -36.45 1.24 15.20
C PRO A 526 -35.72 2.42 15.88
N SER A 527 -34.42 2.31 16.17
CA SER A 527 -33.62 3.41 16.75
C SER A 527 -32.98 4.33 15.72
N GLY A 528 -32.81 3.89 14.46
CA GLY A 528 -32.10 4.61 13.42
C GLY A 528 -30.57 4.66 13.61
N LEU A 529 -30.03 4.00 14.65
CA LEU A 529 -28.64 4.09 15.10
C LEU A 529 -27.82 2.82 14.83
N MET A 530 -28.45 1.65 14.64
CA MET A 530 -27.71 0.44 14.30
C MET A 530 -26.99 0.62 12.97
N GLY A 531 -25.70 0.26 12.93
CA GLY A 531 -24.84 0.52 11.77
C GLY A 531 -24.11 1.86 11.80
N LYS A 532 -24.46 2.79 12.71
CA LYS A 532 -23.70 4.03 12.90
C LYS A 532 -22.38 3.71 13.59
N LYS A 533 -21.25 3.99 12.93
CA LYS A 533 -19.92 3.91 13.55
C LYS A 533 -19.37 5.33 13.72
N VAL A 534 -18.87 5.65 14.92
CA VAL A 534 -18.11 6.88 15.17
C VAL A 534 -16.81 6.47 15.84
N PHE A 535 -15.68 6.86 15.25
CA PHE A 535 -14.35 6.49 15.72
C PHE A 535 -13.32 7.54 15.28
N ASP A 536 -12.17 7.56 15.95
CA ASP A 536 -11.07 8.46 15.62
C ASP A 536 -10.01 7.71 14.81
N LEU A 537 -9.60 8.28 13.67
CA LEU A 537 -8.43 7.89 12.89
C LEU A 537 -7.31 8.93 13.04
N TYR A 538 -6.08 8.52 12.77
CA TYR A 538 -4.88 9.33 12.84
C TYR A 538 -4.11 9.17 11.54
N HIS A 539 -3.78 10.29 10.90
CA HIS A 539 -3.04 10.34 9.63
C HIS A 539 -1.65 10.93 9.85
N PHE A 540 -0.61 10.18 9.48
CA PHE A 540 0.77 10.62 9.50
C PHE A 540 1.32 10.73 8.08
N ASN A 541 1.77 11.93 7.70
CA ASN A 541 2.11 12.24 6.30
C ASN A 541 3.57 11.99 5.90
N GLY A 542 4.49 11.73 6.84
CA GLY A 542 5.93 11.48 6.63
C GLY A 542 6.77 12.70 6.19
N ILE A 543 6.22 13.54 5.30
CA ILE A 543 6.91 14.70 4.70
C ILE A 543 6.84 15.93 5.61
N ALA A 544 7.99 16.60 5.78
CA ALA A 544 8.06 17.89 6.44
C ALA A 544 7.28 18.98 5.68
N LYS A 545 6.21 19.50 6.30
CA LYS A 545 5.40 20.62 5.78
C LYS A 545 5.45 21.79 6.76
N SER A 546 5.30 23.02 6.27
CA SER A 546 5.18 24.21 7.11
C SER A 546 3.91 24.12 7.95
N VAL A 547 4.04 24.18 9.27
CA VAL A 547 2.91 24.22 10.21
C VAL A 547 2.75 25.65 10.74
N MET A 548 1.52 26.17 10.77
CA MET A 548 1.23 27.41 11.49
C MET A 548 1.18 27.12 13.00
N SER A 549 2.05 27.74 13.79
CA SER A 549 2.10 27.57 15.25
C SER A 549 0.82 28.08 15.92
N GLY A 550 -0.14 27.17 16.15
CA GLY A 550 -1.49 27.49 16.61
C GLY A 550 -1.64 27.95 18.07
N ASN A 551 -0.60 28.52 18.71
CA ASN A 551 -0.70 28.89 20.14
C ASN A 551 0.16 30.08 20.63
N GLN A 552 0.73 30.92 19.77
CA GLN A 552 1.38 32.18 20.21
C GLN A 552 1.01 33.39 19.35
N VAL A 553 -0.02 34.13 19.78
CA VAL A 553 -0.36 35.45 19.24
C VAL A 553 0.49 36.53 19.95
N SER A 554 1.82 36.53 19.79
CA SER A 554 2.67 37.68 20.23
C SER A 554 4.17 37.68 19.84
N SER A 555 4.57 37.42 18.58
CA SER A 555 5.81 38.02 18.03
C SER A 555 5.95 37.86 16.51
N GLY A 556 6.03 38.98 15.79
CA GLY A 556 6.01 39.00 14.32
C GLY A 556 7.33 38.63 13.64
N ASN A 557 7.94 37.47 13.95
CA ASN A 557 9.12 36.99 13.24
C ASN A 557 9.30 35.46 13.20
N ASP A 558 8.24 34.68 13.47
CA ASP A 558 8.32 33.22 13.49
C ASP A 558 8.57 32.65 12.08
N ILE A 559 9.70 31.94 11.96
CA ILE A 559 10.03 31.14 10.78
C ILE A 559 9.09 29.91 10.80
N PRO A 560 8.38 29.60 9.70
CA PRO A 560 7.49 28.44 9.68
C PRO A 560 8.28 27.15 9.88
N VAL A 561 7.97 26.43 10.96
CA VAL A 561 8.60 25.14 11.28
C VAL A 561 8.14 24.12 10.25
N GLN A 562 9.10 23.56 9.51
CA GLN A 562 8.84 22.44 8.60
C GLN A 562 8.99 21.12 9.37
N ARG A 563 7.88 20.42 9.56
CA ARG A 563 7.83 19.12 10.25
C ARG A 563 6.75 18.21 9.67
N PRO A 564 6.86 16.88 9.82
CA PRO A 564 5.73 16.00 9.53
C PRO A 564 4.49 16.43 10.31
N ARG A 565 3.31 15.99 9.87
CA ARG A 565 2.03 16.27 10.53
C ARG A 565 1.34 14.97 10.91
N LEU A 566 0.84 14.94 12.14
CA LEU A 566 -0.07 13.92 12.66
C LEU A 566 -1.46 14.58 12.81
N THR A 567 -2.37 14.30 11.88
CA THR A 567 -3.74 14.85 11.89
C THR A 567 -4.69 13.83 12.50
N LYS A 568 -5.46 14.22 13.51
CA LYS A 568 -6.56 13.42 14.04
C LYS A 568 -7.84 13.71 13.25
N LEU A 569 -8.48 12.66 12.73
CA LEU A 569 -9.78 12.72 12.06
C LEU A 569 -10.82 12.02 12.91
N ARG A 570 -11.94 12.68 13.21
CA ARG A 570 -13.16 12.03 13.69
C ARG A 570 -13.96 11.55 12.48
N VAL A 571 -14.16 10.24 12.39
CA VAL A 571 -14.92 9.59 11.32
C VAL A 571 -16.32 9.25 11.83
N SER A 572 -17.34 9.64 11.08
CA SER A 572 -18.73 9.22 11.28
C SER A 572 -19.22 8.48 10.05
N VAL A 573 -19.48 7.19 10.19
CA VAL A 573 -20.12 6.36 9.18
C VAL A 573 -21.61 6.30 9.51
N PRO A 574 -22.49 6.92 8.71
CA PRO A 574 -23.93 6.77 8.91
C PRO A 574 -24.35 5.32 8.59
N PRO A 575 -25.43 4.80 9.19
CA PRO A 575 -25.95 3.49 8.80
C PRO A 575 -26.30 3.42 7.32
N ARG A 576 -26.29 2.21 6.76
CA ARG A 576 -26.78 1.89 5.42
C ARG A 576 -28.31 1.90 5.33
N TRP A 577 -28.92 3.04 5.65
CA TRP A 577 -30.29 3.34 5.26
C TRP A 577 -30.34 3.75 3.80
N THR A 578 -31.23 3.13 3.04
CA THR A 578 -31.84 3.66 1.80
C THR A 578 -33.31 3.88 2.12
N PRO A 579 -33.92 4.99 1.69
CA PRO A 579 -34.13 5.27 0.27
C PRO A 579 -33.40 6.51 -0.27
N GLU A 580 -33.26 6.55 -1.60
CA GLU A 580 -33.06 7.74 -2.45
C GLU A 580 -31.86 8.66 -2.13
N GLU A 581 -30.78 8.45 -2.89
CA GLU A 581 -30.02 9.61 -3.37
C GLU A 581 -30.88 10.43 -4.33
N PHE A 582 -30.73 11.75 -4.30
CA PHE A 582 -31.23 12.71 -5.31
C PHE A 582 -32.74 13.04 -5.34
N MET A 583 -33.24 13.67 -4.27
CA MET A 583 -34.15 14.80 -4.43
C MET A 583 -33.58 16.10 -3.84
N SER A 584 -33.45 17.12 -4.69
CA SER A 584 -33.10 18.52 -4.39
C SER A 584 -31.69 18.83 -3.87
N SER A 585 -30.69 18.72 -4.75
CA SER A 585 -29.83 19.89 -4.95
C SER A 585 -30.66 20.98 -5.66
N GLY A 586 -31.36 21.80 -4.88
CA GLY A 586 -32.20 22.90 -5.36
C GLY A 586 -31.87 24.20 -4.59
N PRO A 587 -31.95 25.37 -5.22
CA PRO A 587 -31.47 26.61 -4.62
C PRO A 587 -32.34 27.03 -3.43
N SER A 588 -31.71 27.73 -2.48
CA SER A 588 -32.35 28.35 -1.33
C SER A 588 -33.53 29.24 -1.73
N THR A 589 -34.76 28.78 -1.51
CA THR A 589 -35.94 29.65 -1.50
C THR A 589 -36.25 30.05 -0.06
N SER A 590 -36.00 31.32 0.24
CA SER A 590 -36.49 31.98 1.45
C SER A 590 -38.01 32.08 1.44
N ASP A 591 -38.67 31.71 2.53
CA ASP A 591 -39.56 32.64 3.27
C ASP A 591 -40.02 32.07 4.63
N PRO A 592 -40.56 32.91 5.55
CA PRO A 592 -40.40 32.68 6.98
C PRO A 592 -41.69 32.30 7.75
N ALA A 593 -41.50 32.11 9.05
CA ALA A 593 -42.48 32.07 10.15
C ALA A 593 -43.19 30.74 10.42
N GLY A 594 -42.73 30.10 11.51
CA GLY A 594 -43.38 28.99 12.19
C GLY A 594 -42.65 28.70 13.50
N LYS A 595 -43.08 29.33 14.60
CA LYS A 595 -42.60 28.95 15.93
C LYS A 595 -43.20 27.60 16.29
N ASP A 596 -42.36 26.63 16.64
CA ASP A 596 -42.63 25.73 17.76
C ASP A 596 -41.34 25.12 18.29
N SER A 597 -41.35 24.80 19.59
CA SER A 597 -40.17 24.36 20.33
C SER A 597 -39.83 22.90 20.04
N VAL A 598 -38.72 22.66 19.34
CA VAL A 598 -38.08 21.35 19.27
C VAL A 598 -36.69 21.46 19.90
N THR A 599 -36.38 20.52 20.78
CA THR A 599 -35.10 20.37 21.48
C THR A 599 -33.93 20.49 20.50
N GLU A 600 -32.90 21.27 20.84
CA GLU A 600 -31.66 21.35 20.05
C GLU A 600 -30.95 19.98 20.03
N VAL A 601 -31.30 19.16 19.03
CA VAL A 601 -30.39 18.13 18.54
C VAL A 601 -29.23 18.88 17.92
N SER A 602 -28.07 18.79 18.56
CA SER A 602 -26.81 19.41 18.13
C SER A 602 -26.65 19.28 16.61
N LYS A 603 -26.57 20.41 15.90
CA LYS A 603 -26.26 20.43 14.46
C LYS A 603 -25.00 19.56 14.25
N PRO A 604 -25.01 18.57 13.35
CA PRO A 604 -23.79 17.86 13.02
C PRO A 604 -22.77 18.88 12.51
N GLU A 605 -21.53 18.78 12.99
CA GLU A 605 -20.43 19.60 12.50
C GLU A 605 -20.35 19.48 10.97
N PRO A 606 -20.06 20.58 10.25
CA PRO A 606 -19.98 20.55 8.80
C PRO A 606 -18.87 19.58 8.37
N SER A 607 -19.25 18.52 7.66
CA SER A 607 -18.31 17.51 7.18
C SER A 607 -17.28 18.16 6.26
N GLN A 608 -16.01 17.95 6.56
CA GLN A 608 -14.89 18.50 5.79
C GLN A 608 -14.46 17.51 4.70
N HIS A 609 -13.86 18.03 3.62
CA HIS A 609 -13.38 17.23 2.50
C HIS A 609 -11.89 17.42 2.25
N ALA A 610 -11.20 16.30 2.00
CA ALA A 610 -9.81 16.21 1.58
C ALA A 610 -9.63 14.87 0.85
N PRO A 611 -8.63 14.71 -0.04
CA PRO A 611 -8.43 13.45 -0.79
C PRO A 611 -8.30 12.19 0.09
N LEU A 612 -7.79 12.33 1.32
CA LEU A 612 -7.76 11.21 2.29
C LEU A 612 -9.15 10.70 2.66
N VAL A 613 -10.17 11.58 2.70
CA VAL A 613 -11.56 11.20 2.99
C VAL A 613 -12.11 10.30 1.90
N ASP A 614 -11.68 10.48 0.65
CA ASP A 614 -12.09 9.64 -0.47
C ASP A 614 -11.43 8.25 -0.40
N CYS A 615 -10.18 8.15 0.07
CA CYS A 615 -9.56 6.87 0.44
C CYS A 615 -10.33 6.18 1.59
N ILE A 616 -10.70 6.91 2.65
CA ILE A 616 -11.46 6.38 3.79
C ILE A 616 -12.82 5.82 3.32
N ARG A 617 -13.47 6.49 2.35
CA ARG A 617 -14.75 6.06 1.77
C ARG A 617 -14.69 4.74 1.01
N THR A 618 -13.51 4.32 0.51
CA THR A 618 -13.39 3.00 -0.15
C THR A 618 -13.40 1.82 0.83
N ARG A 619 -13.10 2.08 2.11
CA ARG A 619 -13.24 1.11 3.22
C ARG A 619 -14.56 1.25 3.98
N TRP A 620 -15.00 2.48 4.24
CA TRP A 620 -16.25 2.80 4.92
C TRP A 620 -17.11 3.71 4.03
N ALA A 621 -17.93 3.10 3.17
CA ALA A 621 -18.84 3.82 2.29
C ALA A 621 -19.69 4.83 3.07
N ARG A 622 -19.89 6.03 2.49
CA ARG A 622 -20.61 7.17 3.10
C ARG A 622 -19.94 7.80 4.34
N ALA A 623 -18.70 7.45 4.68
CA ALA A 623 -17.97 8.11 5.75
C ALA A 623 -17.89 9.64 5.56
N THR A 624 -18.18 10.36 6.63
CA THR A 624 -17.89 11.79 6.80
C THR A 624 -16.76 11.96 7.82
N CYS A 625 -15.92 12.96 7.63
CA CYS A 625 -14.77 13.25 8.50
C CYS A 625 -14.81 14.70 8.97
N THR A 626 -14.36 14.93 10.20
CA THR A 626 -13.99 16.26 10.73
C THR A 626 -12.60 16.18 11.38
N TRP A 627 -11.84 17.27 11.34
CA TRP A 627 -10.54 17.44 11.97
C TRP A 627 -10.34 18.89 12.40
N GLU A 628 -9.35 19.10 13.26
CA GLU A 628 -8.92 20.43 13.71
C GLU A 628 -7.61 20.82 13.02
N GLY A 629 -7.48 22.11 12.66
CA GLY A 629 -6.28 22.64 12.01
C GLY A 629 -6.18 22.33 10.51
N ASP A 630 -4.94 22.18 10.03
CA ASP A 630 -4.64 21.96 8.60
C ASP A 630 -5.29 20.69 8.03
N PRO A 631 -5.74 20.71 6.76
CA PRO A 631 -6.27 19.51 6.11
C PRO A 631 -5.23 18.38 6.02
N PRO A 632 -5.66 17.12 6.24
CA PRO A 632 -4.81 15.95 6.07
C PRO A 632 -4.40 15.84 4.60
N SER A 633 -3.14 15.51 4.35
CA SER A 633 -2.51 15.74 3.05
C SER A 633 -1.67 14.53 2.64
N ILE A 634 -2.13 13.84 1.61
CA ILE A 634 -1.53 12.63 1.01
C ILE A 634 -0.75 12.92 -0.29
N VAL A 635 -0.59 14.22 -0.62
CA VAL A 635 0.10 14.75 -1.81
C VAL A 635 1.10 15.79 -1.32
#